data_AF-A0A1D3JPG7-F1
#
_entry.id   AF-A0A1D3JPG7-F1
#
_cell.length_a   1.000
_cell.length_b   1.000
_cell.length_c   1.000
_cell.angle_alpha   90.00
_cell.angle_beta   90.00
_cell.angle_gamma   90.00
#
_symmetry.space_group_name_H-M   'P 1'
#
loop_
_entity.id
_entity.type
_entity.pdbx_description
1 polymer ?
#
loop_
_entity_poly.entity_id
_entity_poly.type
_entity_poly.pdbx_seq_one_letter_code
_entity_poly.pdbx_strand_id
1 'polypeptide(L)'
;CNKFETMWKLFPDELKDSEEYNFNSGLFKKYCPSENCNNDIDKINAGCLRLFNDVFGDNGYLFDSNTYKDQAACIMICGTYNLLNRNCNKFETMWKLFPDELKDSEEYNFNSGLFKKYCPSENCNNDIDKINAGCLRLFNDVFGDNGYLFDSNTYKDQAACIMIWLGYKLSLKTFESITTLKDFYSKHIENNTKYTENTINEQIHKSYKEVIDAIKEYMDINISHMSKFYKLLKLLCDMDTSYNNENSSQALEHAKAFADEYQKLLNDDNNIDNSSYNKVLLVLSNYYNNFEKGRSYNGTSINLSPLPSEKTPKTVDIEGTNETKTDESSSEEGQSIHVTTNQSSNITLS
;
A
#
# COMPACT_ATOMS: atom_id res chain seq x y z
N CYS A 1 17.22 23.64 -11.94
CA CYS A 1 18.33 23.02 -11.18
C CYS A 1 19.12 24.03 -10.38
N ASN A 2 19.89 24.95 -10.98
CA ASN A 2 20.73 25.92 -10.22
C ASN A 2 19.96 26.78 -9.19
N LYS A 3 18.71 27.17 -9.50
CA LYS A 3 17.84 27.93 -8.59
C LYS A 3 17.41 27.09 -7.36
N PHE A 4 17.13 25.80 -7.55
CA PHE A 4 16.84 24.85 -6.47
C PHE A 4 18.09 24.55 -5.62
N GLU A 5 19.26 24.38 -6.25
CA GLU A 5 20.53 24.14 -5.57
C GLU A 5 20.95 25.32 -4.67
N THR A 6 20.61 26.54 -5.07
CA THR A 6 20.84 27.76 -4.26
C THR A 6 19.92 27.79 -3.03
N MET A 7 18.70 27.28 -3.14
CA MET A 7 17.76 27.21 -2.01
C MET A 7 18.14 26.09 -1.03
N TRP A 8 18.57 24.93 -1.52
CA TRP A 8 19.01 23.80 -0.67
C TRP A 8 20.16 24.19 0.27
N LYS A 9 21.06 25.07 -0.19
CA LYS A 9 22.15 25.63 0.62
C LYS A 9 21.67 26.55 1.75
N LEU A 10 20.42 27.01 1.72
CA LEU A 10 19.81 27.89 2.73
C LEU A 10 18.94 27.13 3.74
N PHE A 11 18.60 25.86 3.46
CA PHE A 11 17.82 24.97 4.33
C PHE A 11 18.49 23.58 4.35
N PRO A 12 19.50 23.36 5.21
CA PRO A 12 20.23 22.09 5.25
C PRO A 12 19.36 20.93 5.75
N ASP A 13 19.64 19.72 5.25
CA ASP A 13 18.89 18.48 5.50
C ASP A 13 18.96 17.94 6.93
N GLU A 14 19.95 18.39 7.71
CA GLU A 14 20.15 17.98 9.10
C GLU A 14 19.86 19.13 10.06
N LEU A 15 18.80 18.98 10.87
CA LEU A 15 18.69 19.71 12.14
C LEU A 15 19.78 19.18 13.07
N LYS A 16 20.95 19.83 13.08
CA LYS A 16 21.87 19.67 14.21
C LYS A 16 21.17 20.24 15.44
N ASP A 17 21.04 19.40 16.46
CA ASP A 17 20.48 19.75 17.76
C ASP A 17 21.01 21.13 18.18
N SER A 18 20.10 22.11 18.27
CA SER A 18 20.29 23.45 18.83
C SER A 18 20.70 24.65 17.95
N GLU A 19 20.57 24.65 16.62
CA GLU A 19 20.71 25.92 15.86
C GLU A 19 19.45 26.25 15.05
N GLU A 20 18.90 27.45 15.30
CA GLU A 20 17.84 28.05 14.50
C GLU A 20 18.22 27.99 13.02
N TYR A 21 17.24 27.74 12.13
CA TYR A 21 17.40 27.93 10.69
C TYR A 21 18.18 29.22 10.45
N ASN A 22 19.26 29.16 9.66
CA ASN A 22 20.08 30.32 9.30
C ASN A 22 19.29 31.20 8.30
N PHE A 23 18.17 31.71 8.78
CA PHE A 23 17.17 32.43 8.06
C PHE A 23 17.65 33.87 7.95
N ASN A 24 18.23 34.19 6.80
CA ASN A 24 18.60 35.56 6.49
C ASN A 24 17.31 36.38 6.29
N SER A 25 16.80 36.94 7.39
CA SER A 25 15.53 37.67 7.43
C SER A 25 15.43 38.75 6.35
N GLY A 26 16.54 39.40 5.99
CA GLY A 26 16.59 40.40 4.92
C GLY A 26 16.23 39.86 3.53
N LEU A 27 16.59 38.62 3.22
CA LEU A 27 16.34 37.99 1.92
C LEU A 27 14.91 37.45 1.77
N PHE A 28 14.27 37.07 2.88
CA PHE A 28 12.95 36.44 2.88
C PHE A 28 11.83 37.36 3.38
N LYS A 29 12.16 38.57 3.89
CA LYS A 29 11.22 39.53 4.49
C LYS A 29 9.97 39.79 3.64
N LYS A 30 10.13 39.93 2.31
CA LYS A 30 9.02 40.20 1.39
C LYS A 30 8.05 39.03 1.22
N TYR A 31 8.42 37.84 1.67
CA TYR A 31 7.64 36.60 1.57
C TYR A 31 7.14 36.11 2.94
N CYS A 32 7.42 36.85 4.01
CA CYS A 32 6.98 36.49 5.35
C CYS A 32 5.53 36.96 5.60
N PRO A 33 4.67 36.13 6.23
CA PRO A 33 3.31 36.52 6.61
C PRO A 33 3.25 37.65 7.64
N SER A 34 4.30 37.81 8.45
CA SER A 34 4.52 38.87 9.44
C SER A 34 5.90 39.48 9.23
N GLU A 35 6.19 40.68 9.77
CA GLU A 35 7.43 41.43 9.45
C GLU A 35 8.74 40.65 9.61
N ASN A 36 8.76 39.57 10.41
CA ASN A 36 10.00 38.85 10.76
C ASN A 36 9.94 37.31 10.65
N CYS A 37 8.86 36.68 10.14
CA CYS A 37 8.71 35.21 10.14
C CYS A 37 9.01 34.57 11.51
N ASN A 38 8.08 34.70 12.46
CA ASN A 38 8.36 34.53 13.88
C ASN A 38 8.49 33.07 14.35
N ASN A 39 8.14 32.10 13.51
CA ASN A 39 8.24 30.67 13.81
C ASN A 39 8.76 29.88 12.59
N ASP A 40 9.12 28.62 12.79
CA ASP A 40 9.75 27.82 11.73
C ASP A 40 8.82 27.52 10.56
N ILE A 41 7.51 27.45 10.80
CA ILE A 41 6.50 27.30 9.74
C ILE A 41 6.48 28.54 8.84
N ASP A 42 6.52 29.75 9.42
CA ASP A 42 6.60 30.99 8.66
C ASP A 42 7.88 31.08 7.82
N LYS A 43 9.01 30.64 8.38
CA LYS A 43 10.32 30.60 7.69
C LYS A 43 10.29 29.63 6.50
N ILE A 44 9.73 28.43 6.69
CA ILE A 44 9.54 27.42 5.62
C ILE A 44 8.64 27.98 4.53
N ASN A 45 7.50 28.57 4.90
CA ASN A 45 6.55 29.16 3.95
C ASN A 45 7.18 30.29 3.14
N ALA A 46 7.96 31.17 3.78
CA ALA A 46 8.68 32.24 3.10
C ALA A 46 9.79 31.71 2.17
N GLY A 47 10.45 30.62 2.55
CA GLY A 47 11.40 29.89 1.71
C GLY A 47 10.74 29.35 0.43
N CYS A 48 9.60 28.67 0.58
CA CYS A 48 8.81 28.13 -0.54
C CYS A 48 8.31 29.24 -1.48
N LEU A 49 7.78 30.33 -0.94
CA LEU A 49 7.30 31.47 -1.73
C LEU A 49 8.42 32.16 -2.51
N ARG A 50 9.62 32.29 -1.91
CA ARG A 50 10.78 32.83 -2.62
C ARG A 50 11.21 31.95 -3.79
N LEU A 51 11.34 30.65 -3.56
CA LEU A 51 11.71 29.70 -4.62
C LEU A 51 10.72 29.78 -5.78
N PHE A 52 9.43 29.87 -5.46
CA PHE A 52 8.38 30.03 -6.46
C PHE A 52 8.57 31.30 -7.28
N ASN A 53 8.77 32.45 -6.61
CA ASN A 53 9.03 33.72 -7.30
C ASN A 53 10.33 33.69 -8.12
N ASP A 54 11.38 33.03 -7.63
CA ASP A 54 12.65 32.94 -8.33
C ASP A 54 12.53 32.00 -9.55
N VAL A 55 11.68 30.98 -9.52
CA VAL A 55 11.46 30.07 -10.66
C VAL A 55 10.47 30.63 -11.69
N PHE A 56 9.41 31.31 -11.23
CA PHE A 56 8.27 31.69 -12.08
C PHE A 56 8.01 33.21 -12.21
N GLY A 57 8.66 34.04 -11.39
CA GLY A 57 8.35 35.48 -11.24
C GLY A 57 8.99 36.43 -12.25
N ASP A 58 9.87 35.96 -13.15
CA ASP A 58 10.54 36.82 -14.14
C ASP A 58 9.58 37.38 -15.23
N ASN A 59 8.31 36.95 -15.26
CA ASN A 59 7.34 37.37 -16.28
C ASN A 59 6.15 38.23 -15.79
N GLY A 60 6.22 38.84 -14.60
CA GLY A 60 5.36 39.99 -14.26
C GLY A 60 3.83 39.76 -14.31
N TYR A 61 3.34 38.60 -13.87
CA TYR A 61 1.90 38.38 -13.70
C TYR A 61 1.54 38.39 -12.21
N LEU A 62 0.61 39.28 -11.82
CA LEU A 62 -0.17 39.14 -10.60
C LEU A 62 -1.18 38.02 -10.85
N PHE A 63 -0.97 36.84 -10.26
CA PHE A 63 -1.77 35.65 -10.53
C PHE A 63 -3.03 35.59 -9.66
N ASP A 64 -4.15 35.13 -10.25
CA ASP A 64 -5.45 34.99 -9.57
C ASP A 64 -5.59 33.69 -8.74
N SER A 65 -6.67 33.59 -7.96
CA SER A 65 -6.92 32.54 -6.96
C SER A 65 -7.04 31.11 -7.50
N ASN A 66 -7.27 30.90 -8.80
CA ASN A 66 -7.29 29.55 -9.37
C ASN A 66 -5.88 28.97 -9.48
N THR A 67 -4.88 29.83 -9.66
CA THR A 67 -3.46 29.46 -9.71
C THR A 67 -2.93 28.99 -8.35
N TYR A 68 -3.54 29.42 -7.24
CA TYR A 68 -3.20 28.94 -5.88
C TYR A 68 -3.49 27.44 -5.68
N LYS A 69 -4.50 26.90 -6.38
CA LYS A 69 -4.79 25.45 -6.38
C LYS A 69 -3.71 24.66 -7.12
N ASP A 70 -3.26 25.16 -8.27
CA ASP A 70 -2.16 24.55 -9.04
C ASP A 70 -0.80 24.68 -8.29
N GLN A 71 -0.64 25.74 -7.49
CA GLN A 71 0.51 25.96 -6.62
C GLN A 71 0.53 25.06 -5.38
N ALA A 72 -0.63 24.81 -4.76
CA ALA A 72 -0.79 23.79 -3.73
C ALA A 72 -0.57 22.38 -4.31
N ALA A 73 -0.96 22.15 -5.57
CA ALA A 73 -0.64 20.91 -6.29
C ALA A 73 0.87 20.75 -6.50
N CYS A 74 1.62 21.80 -6.86
CA CYS A 74 3.10 21.75 -6.96
C CYS A 74 3.82 21.56 -5.62
N ILE A 75 3.34 22.17 -4.53
CA ILE A 75 3.87 21.93 -3.18
C ILE A 75 3.49 20.51 -2.70
N MET A 76 2.29 20.01 -3.03
CA MET A 76 1.94 18.59 -2.88
C MET A 76 2.85 17.70 -3.70
N ILE A 77 3.21 18.05 -4.94
CA ILE A 77 4.11 17.27 -5.81
C ILE A 77 5.53 17.23 -5.21
N CYS A 78 6.08 18.36 -4.73
CA CYS A 78 7.36 18.38 -4.01
C CYS A 78 7.30 17.70 -2.63
N GLY A 79 6.11 17.64 -2.02
CA GLY A 79 5.82 16.95 -0.76
C GLY A 79 5.20 15.56 -0.92
N THR A 80 5.16 14.98 -2.13
CA THR A 80 4.68 13.61 -2.34
C THR A 80 5.77 12.64 -1.95
N TYR A 81 6.05 12.60 -0.65
CA TYR A 81 6.83 11.54 -0.05
C TYR A 81 6.28 10.19 -0.51
N ASN A 82 7.20 9.30 -0.84
CA ASN A 82 6.87 7.95 -1.24
C ASN A 82 6.02 7.26 -0.15
N LEU A 83 4.72 7.13 -0.41
CA LEU A 83 3.74 6.56 0.53
C LEU A 83 4.10 5.11 0.90
N LEU A 84 4.61 4.36 -0.07
CA LEU A 84 5.05 2.98 0.13
C LEU A 84 6.21 2.93 1.14
N ASN A 85 7.24 3.76 0.97
CA ASN A 85 8.38 3.85 1.88
C ASN A 85 7.92 4.16 3.31
N ARG A 86 7.04 5.16 3.47
CA ARG A 86 6.48 5.52 4.77
C ARG A 86 5.78 4.34 5.44
N ASN A 87 4.93 3.62 4.71
CA ASN A 87 4.26 2.44 5.24
C ASN A 87 5.27 1.35 5.62
N CYS A 88 6.22 1.05 4.74
CA CYS A 88 7.22 0.01 4.96
C CYS A 88 8.08 0.29 6.19
N ASN A 89 8.48 1.53 6.45
CA ASN A 89 9.20 1.90 7.67
C ASN A 89 8.40 1.59 8.95
N LYS A 90 7.06 1.79 8.93
CA LYS A 90 6.19 1.44 10.06
C LYS A 90 6.10 -0.08 10.23
N PHE A 91 6.00 -0.83 9.14
CA PHE A 91 6.02 -2.30 9.19
C PHE A 91 7.36 -2.86 9.62
N GLU A 92 8.50 -2.33 9.17
CA GLU A 92 9.82 -2.75 9.64
C GLU A 92 9.98 -2.54 11.15
N THR A 93 9.49 -1.41 11.65
CA THR A 93 9.42 -1.16 13.09
C THR A 93 8.53 -2.20 13.77
N MET A 94 7.36 -2.49 13.21
CA MET A 94 6.46 -3.51 13.74
C MET A 94 7.10 -4.90 13.77
N TRP A 95 7.80 -5.34 12.72
CA TRP A 95 8.47 -6.65 12.66
C TRP A 95 9.57 -6.80 13.70
N LYS A 96 10.27 -5.72 14.05
CA LYS A 96 11.27 -5.74 15.13
C LYS A 96 10.62 -5.91 16.50
N LEU A 97 9.43 -5.35 16.70
CA LEU A 97 8.76 -5.28 18.01
C LEU A 97 7.76 -6.41 18.23
N PHE A 98 7.18 -6.91 17.15
CA PHE A 98 6.31 -8.06 17.09
C PHE A 98 6.69 -8.91 15.86
N PRO A 99 7.75 -9.73 15.98
CA PRO A 99 8.26 -10.58 14.90
C PRO A 99 7.23 -11.49 14.26
N ASP A 100 7.45 -11.78 12.99
CA ASP A 100 6.52 -12.52 12.12
C ASP A 100 6.32 -13.97 12.53
N GLU A 101 7.38 -14.61 13.02
CA GLU A 101 7.36 -16.01 13.37
C GLU A 101 6.96 -16.20 14.84
N LEU A 102 6.31 -17.34 15.09
CA LEU A 102 6.14 -17.84 16.45
C LEU A 102 7.50 -18.32 16.97
N LYS A 103 7.65 -18.36 18.30
CA LYS A 103 8.75 -19.08 18.94
C LYS A 103 8.58 -20.58 18.70
N ASP A 104 9.65 -21.35 18.94
CA ASP A 104 9.60 -22.82 18.95
C ASP A 104 8.52 -23.38 19.92
N SER A 105 8.13 -22.59 20.92
CA SER A 105 7.05 -22.90 21.86
C SER A 105 5.64 -22.62 21.31
N GLU A 106 5.48 -22.30 20.03
CA GLU A 106 4.22 -21.92 19.37
C GLU A 106 3.53 -20.66 19.98
N GLU A 107 4.33 -19.85 20.67
CA GLU A 107 3.90 -18.58 21.26
C GLU A 107 4.34 -17.39 20.40
N TYR A 108 3.51 -16.36 20.34
CA TYR A 108 3.92 -15.09 19.74
C TYR A 108 5.09 -14.48 20.50
N ASN A 109 6.12 -14.08 19.76
CA ASN A 109 7.19 -13.27 20.31
C ASN A 109 6.71 -11.83 20.49
N PHE A 110 6.23 -11.51 21.70
CA PHE A 110 5.56 -10.24 21.98
C PHE A 110 6.14 -9.59 23.24
N ASN A 111 6.63 -8.36 23.10
CA ASN A 111 7.12 -7.56 24.23
C ASN A 111 5.98 -6.72 24.81
N SER A 112 5.28 -7.24 25.82
CA SER A 112 4.13 -6.56 26.43
C SER A 112 4.42 -5.14 26.92
N GLY A 113 5.65 -4.85 27.37
CA GLY A 113 6.04 -3.52 27.83
C GLY A 113 5.90 -2.44 26.76
N LEU A 114 6.24 -2.75 25.51
CA LEU A 114 6.18 -1.81 24.39
C LEU A 114 4.77 -1.62 23.82
N PHE A 115 3.83 -2.50 24.17
CA PHE A 115 2.45 -2.45 23.71
C PHE A 115 1.45 -2.14 24.83
N LYS A 116 1.94 -1.87 26.05
CA LYS A 116 1.14 -1.64 27.26
C LYS A 116 -0.06 -0.71 27.03
N LYS A 117 0.16 0.43 26.38
CA LYS A 117 -0.90 1.43 26.10
C LYS A 117 -1.99 0.93 25.12
N TYR A 118 -1.67 -0.06 24.31
CA TYR A 118 -2.57 -0.66 23.33
C TYR A 118 -3.27 -1.92 23.85
N CYS A 119 -2.78 -2.52 24.93
CA CYS A 119 -3.38 -3.70 25.55
C CYS A 119 -4.67 -3.37 26.33
N PRO A 120 -5.67 -4.28 26.36
CA PRO A 120 -6.76 -4.24 27.33
C PRO A 120 -6.21 -4.27 28.77
N SER A 121 -6.72 -3.41 29.65
CA SER A 121 -6.25 -3.28 31.04
C SER A 121 -4.72 -3.22 31.20
N GLU A 122 -4.04 -2.65 30.20
CA GLU A 122 -2.59 -2.55 30.10
C GLU A 122 -1.81 -3.88 30.10
N ASN A 123 -2.50 -5.01 29.97
CA ASN A 123 -1.89 -6.34 29.99
C ASN A 123 -2.48 -7.19 28.87
N CYS A 124 -1.69 -7.46 27.82
CA CYS A 124 -2.09 -8.35 26.72
C CYS A 124 -1.98 -9.82 27.15
N ASN A 125 -2.98 -10.31 27.88
CA ASN A 125 -2.92 -11.58 28.60
C ASN A 125 -3.03 -12.81 27.70
N ASN A 126 -3.72 -12.68 26.57
CA ASN A 126 -3.92 -13.76 25.61
C ASN A 126 -3.43 -13.34 24.21
N ASP A 127 -3.37 -14.31 23.29
CA ASP A 127 -2.86 -14.08 21.94
C ASP A 127 -3.73 -13.10 21.13
N ILE A 128 -5.04 -13.11 21.32
CA ILE A 128 -5.94 -12.12 20.69
C ILE A 128 -5.62 -10.71 21.16
N ASP A 129 -5.39 -10.50 22.46
CA ASP A 129 -5.02 -9.20 23.01
C ASP A 129 -3.70 -8.70 22.42
N LYS A 130 -2.71 -9.59 22.28
CA LYS A 130 -1.40 -9.26 21.68
C LYS A 130 -1.55 -8.82 20.22
N ILE A 131 -2.29 -9.60 19.42
CA ILE A 131 -2.56 -9.32 18.01
C ILE A 131 -3.33 -8.00 17.88
N ASN A 132 -4.38 -7.79 18.67
CA ASN A 132 -5.19 -6.58 18.63
C ASN A 132 -4.39 -5.35 19.05
N ALA A 133 -3.53 -5.45 20.06
CA ALA A 133 -2.64 -4.37 20.48
C ALA A 133 -1.61 -4.02 19.40
N GLY A 134 -1.08 -5.02 18.68
CA GLY A 134 -0.23 -4.78 17.53
C GLY A 134 -0.96 -4.08 16.38
N CYS A 135 -2.18 -4.50 16.08
CA CYS A 135 -3.03 -3.86 15.07
C CYS A 135 -3.32 -2.39 15.44
N LEU A 136 -3.77 -2.15 16.67
CA LEU A 136 -4.05 -0.81 17.16
C LEU A 136 -2.80 0.09 17.14
N ARG A 137 -1.63 -0.47 17.43
CA ARG A 137 -0.36 0.25 17.31
C ARG A 137 -0.07 0.64 15.86
N LEU A 138 -0.24 -0.26 14.89
CA LEU A 138 -0.07 0.09 13.48
C LEU A 138 -1.02 1.22 13.07
N PHE A 139 -2.30 1.13 13.47
CA PHE A 139 -3.24 2.22 13.23
C PHE A 139 -2.79 3.53 13.85
N ASN A 140 -2.27 3.51 15.08
CA ASN A 140 -1.73 4.70 15.71
C ASN A 140 -0.46 5.23 15.02
N ASP A 141 0.44 4.36 14.60
CA ASP A 141 1.72 4.76 14.00
C ASP A 141 1.54 5.28 12.57
N VAL A 142 0.46 4.88 11.90
CA VAL A 142 0.07 5.35 10.56
C VAL A 142 -0.88 6.55 10.62
N PHE A 143 -1.95 6.48 11.43
CA PHE A 143 -3.08 7.44 11.47
C PHE A 143 -3.18 8.33 12.70
N GLY A 144 -2.40 8.08 13.76
CA GLY A 144 -2.43 8.90 14.98
C GLY A 144 -1.68 10.23 14.84
N ASP A 145 -1.36 10.86 15.97
CA ASP A 145 -0.71 12.20 16.02
C ASP A 145 0.67 12.26 15.35
N ASN A 146 1.37 11.13 15.29
CA ASN A 146 2.65 10.98 14.58
C ASN A 146 2.47 10.41 13.16
N GLY A 147 1.21 10.31 12.72
CA GLY A 147 0.82 9.93 11.37
C GLY A 147 1.05 11.08 10.38
N TYR A 148 1.02 10.77 9.10
CA TYR A 148 1.21 11.77 8.05
C TYR A 148 -0.12 12.44 7.70
N LEU A 149 -0.12 13.73 7.32
CA LEU A 149 -1.29 14.36 6.72
C LEU A 149 -1.73 13.55 5.49
N PHE A 150 -2.98 13.11 5.50
CA PHE A 150 -3.50 12.15 4.54
C PHE A 150 -3.87 12.79 3.22
N ASP A 151 -3.55 12.10 2.13
CA ASP A 151 -4.34 12.20 0.92
C ASP A 151 -5.62 11.37 1.12
N SER A 152 -6.77 12.00 0.90
CA SER A 152 -8.10 11.37 0.96
C SER A 152 -8.22 10.15 0.07
N ASN A 153 -7.34 10.00 -0.92
CA ASN A 153 -7.37 8.91 -1.87
C ASN A 153 -6.58 7.66 -1.42
N THR A 154 -5.70 7.76 -0.41
CA THR A 154 -4.70 6.71 -0.15
C THR A 154 -4.86 5.98 1.20
N TYR A 155 -5.64 6.54 2.13
CA TYR A 155 -5.84 5.95 3.46
C TYR A 155 -6.39 4.51 3.40
N LYS A 156 -7.23 4.20 2.38
CA LYS A 156 -7.80 2.86 2.20
C LYS A 156 -6.73 1.83 1.94
N ASP A 157 -5.77 2.16 1.08
CA ASP A 157 -4.66 1.28 0.72
C ASP A 157 -3.76 1.02 1.94
N GLN A 158 -3.47 2.06 2.72
CA GLN A 158 -2.70 1.94 3.96
C GLN A 158 -3.41 1.07 5.00
N ALA A 159 -4.71 1.32 5.21
CA ALA A 159 -5.51 0.54 6.15
C ALA A 159 -5.62 -0.92 5.68
N ALA A 160 -5.77 -1.18 4.37
CA ALA A 160 -5.76 -2.52 3.80
C ALA A 160 -4.43 -3.24 4.08
N CYS A 161 -3.28 -2.58 3.96
CA CYS A 161 -1.98 -3.18 4.34
C CYS A 161 -1.91 -3.57 5.83
N ILE A 162 -2.47 -2.75 6.73
CA ILE A 162 -2.56 -3.11 8.17
C ILE A 162 -3.45 -4.33 8.36
N MET A 163 -4.57 -4.41 7.63
CA MET A 163 -5.47 -5.56 7.67
C MET A 163 -4.83 -6.83 7.10
N ILE A 164 -3.96 -6.73 6.07
CA ILE A 164 -3.15 -7.86 5.59
C ILE A 164 -2.23 -8.37 6.69
N TRP A 165 -1.52 -7.48 7.39
CA TRP A 165 -0.66 -7.85 8.52
C TRP A 165 -1.46 -8.52 9.65
N LEU A 166 -2.62 -7.95 10.01
CA LEU A 166 -3.51 -8.52 11.03
C LEU A 166 -3.97 -9.93 10.63
N GLY A 167 -4.41 -10.09 9.38
CA GLY A 167 -4.86 -11.35 8.83
C GLY A 167 -3.77 -12.42 8.85
N TYR A 168 -2.54 -12.04 8.49
CA TYR A 168 -1.38 -12.94 8.58
C TYR A 168 -1.12 -13.36 10.03
N LYS A 169 -1.08 -12.42 10.99
CA LYS A 169 -0.86 -12.76 12.40
C LYS A 169 -1.91 -13.72 12.92
N LEU A 170 -3.18 -13.51 12.56
CA LEU A 170 -4.27 -14.43 12.90
C LEU A 170 -4.10 -15.80 12.24
N SER A 171 -3.57 -15.87 11.01
CA SER A 171 -3.39 -17.14 10.29
C SER A 171 -2.34 -18.08 10.90
N LEU A 172 -1.47 -17.58 11.78
CA LEU A 172 -0.41 -18.37 12.42
C LEU A 172 -0.93 -19.35 13.47
N LYS A 173 -2.15 -19.14 13.99
CA LYS A 173 -2.80 -20.02 14.97
C LYS A 173 -4.28 -20.17 14.66
N THR A 174 -4.89 -21.22 15.18
CA THR A 174 -6.35 -21.40 15.11
C THR A 174 -7.01 -20.69 16.29
N PHE A 175 -7.97 -19.82 16.01
CA PHE A 175 -8.80 -19.19 17.01
C PHE A 175 -10.24 -19.61 16.81
N GLU A 176 -10.89 -20.09 17.87
CA GLU A 176 -12.29 -20.49 17.80
C GLU A 176 -13.12 -19.31 17.29
N SER A 177 -13.95 -19.55 16.28
CA SER A 177 -14.91 -18.59 15.73
C SER A 177 -14.31 -17.35 15.01
N ILE A 178 -13.00 -17.33 14.71
CA ILE A 178 -12.38 -16.31 13.85
C ILE A 178 -11.89 -17.01 12.59
N THR A 179 -12.64 -16.89 11.50
CA THR A 179 -12.32 -17.48 10.20
C THR A 179 -11.95 -16.43 9.16
N THR A 180 -12.43 -15.19 9.35
CA THR A 180 -12.20 -14.04 8.47
C THR A 180 -11.75 -12.82 9.27
N LEU A 181 -11.21 -11.80 8.59
CA LEU A 181 -10.97 -10.49 9.22
C LEU A 181 -12.26 -9.84 9.72
N LYS A 182 -13.38 -10.08 9.03
CA LYS A 182 -14.69 -9.59 9.43
C LYS A 182 -15.11 -10.14 10.79
N ASP A 183 -14.85 -11.43 11.06
CA ASP A 183 -15.12 -12.04 12.37
C ASP A 183 -14.31 -11.36 13.48
N PHE A 184 -13.02 -11.10 13.22
CA PHE A 184 -12.15 -10.40 14.17
C PHE A 184 -12.64 -8.98 14.42
N TYR A 185 -13.00 -8.25 13.36
CA TYR A 185 -13.53 -6.89 13.46
C TYR A 185 -14.75 -6.84 14.39
N SER A 186 -15.78 -7.66 14.14
CA SER A 186 -17.00 -7.65 14.93
C SER A 186 -16.78 -8.01 16.40
N LYS A 187 -15.81 -8.89 16.69
CA LYS A 187 -15.55 -9.36 18.07
C LYS A 187 -14.60 -8.49 18.86
N HIS A 188 -13.60 -7.89 18.21
CA HIS A 188 -12.45 -7.29 18.91
C HIS A 188 -12.18 -5.82 18.55
N ILE A 189 -12.84 -5.28 17.52
CA ILE A 189 -12.65 -3.89 17.06
C ILE A 189 -13.95 -3.07 17.20
N GLU A 190 -15.08 -3.59 16.75
CA GLU A 190 -16.33 -2.82 16.57
C GLU A 190 -16.77 -2.04 17.82
N ASN A 191 -16.70 -2.67 18.99
CA ASN A 191 -17.10 -2.09 20.27
C ASN A 191 -15.91 -1.74 21.18
N ASN A 192 -14.69 -1.75 20.64
CA ASN A 192 -13.49 -1.49 21.42
C ASN A 192 -13.24 0.01 21.53
N THR A 193 -13.29 0.55 22.76
CA THR A 193 -13.16 1.98 23.02
C THR A 193 -11.84 2.56 22.52
N LYS A 194 -10.75 1.77 22.51
CA LYS A 194 -9.47 2.21 21.95
C LYS A 194 -9.51 2.46 20.45
N TYR A 195 -10.45 1.88 19.69
CA TYR A 195 -10.61 2.19 18.27
C TYR A 195 -11.61 3.34 18.02
N THR A 196 -12.60 3.50 18.90
CA THR A 196 -13.64 4.54 18.75
C THR A 196 -13.25 5.90 19.31
N GLU A 197 -12.49 5.93 20.41
CA GLU A 197 -12.17 7.16 21.15
C GLU A 197 -10.84 7.79 20.74
N ASN A 198 -9.94 7.03 20.10
CA ASN A 198 -8.70 7.60 19.57
C ASN A 198 -9.04 8.55 18.43
N THR A 199 -8.92 9.85 18.70
CA THR A 199 -9.20 10.91 17.75
C THR A 199 -8.06 11.04 16.77
N ILE A 200 -8.43 11.02 15.50
CA ILE A 200 -7.54 11.34 14.40
C ILE A 200 -7.68 12.85 14.14
N ASN A 201 -6.63 13.62 14.43
CA ASN A 201 -6.67 15.07 14.28
C ASN A 201 -6.67 15.49 12.80
N GLU A 202 -7.53 16.47 12.45
CA GLU A 202 -7.55 17.16 11.16
C GLU A 202 -7.78 16.28 9.91
N GLN A 203 -8.60 15.23 10.03
CA GLN A 203 -8.81 14.26 8.95
C GLN A 203 -10.29 13.96 8.63
N ILE A 204 -10.49 13.25 7.51
CA ILE A 204 -11.80 12.80 6.99
C ILE A 204 -12.49 11.85 7.97
N HIS A 205 -11.71 10.98 8.60
CA HIS A 205 -12.19 10.04 9.62
C HIS A 205 -11.77 10.56 10.98
N LYS A 206 -12.68 10.49 11.94
CA LYS A 206 -12.48 11.00 13.29
C LYS A 206 -11.87 9.97 14.23
N SER A 207 -11.90 8.69 13.85
CA SER A 207 -11.37 7.59 14.66
C SER A 207 -10.81 6.46 13.81
N TYR A 208 -9.95 5.62 14.41
CA TYR A 208 -9.45 4.41 13.74
C TYR A 208 -10.59 3.48 13.33
N LYS A 209 -11.67 3.40 14.13
CA LYS A 209 -12.85 2.62 13.76
C LYS A 209 -13.48 3.12 12.45
N GLU A 210 -13.62 4.43 12.27
CA GLU A 210 -14.18 4.99 11.03
C GLU A 210 -13.32 4.68 9.80
N VAL A 211 -11.98 4.73 9.94
CA VAL A 211 -11.05 4.29 8.90
C VAL A 211 -11.29 2.83 8.53
N ILE A 212 -11.42 1.95 9.54
CA ILE A 212 -11.65 0.52 9.36
C ILE A 212 -13.04 0.26 8.75
N ASP A 213 -14.07 1.00 9.17
CA ASP A 213 -15.42 0.91 8.61
C ASP A 213 -15.45 1.23 7.12
N ALA A 214 -14.66 2.21 6.69
CA ALA A 214 -14.54 2.61 5.29
C ALA A 214 -13.85 1.58 4.39
N ILE A 215 -13.20 0.56 4.97
CA ILE A 215 -12.54 -0.54 4.26
C ILE A 215 -13.15 -1.93 4.58
N LYS A 216 -14.40 -1.99 5.06
CA LYS A 216 -15.11 -3.26 5.29
C LYS A 216 -15.18 -4.15 4.04
N GLU A 217 -15.20 -3.54 2.85
CA GLU A 217 -15.20 -4.25 1.56
C GLU A 217 -13.94 -5.09 1.28
N TYR A 218 -12.88 -4.92 2.06
CA TYR A 218 -11.62 -5.67 1.93
C TYR A 218 -11.50 -6.83 2.93
N MET A 219 -12.46 -7.01 3.85
CA MET A 219 -12.31 -7.91 5.02
C MET A 219 -12.94 -9.29 4.86
N ASP A 220 -13.72 -9.52 3.80
CA ASP A 220 -14.38 -10.81 3.56
C ASP A 220 -13.41 -11.79 2.90
N ILE A 221 -12.32 -12.08 3.60
CA ILE A 221 -11.25 -12.99 3.17
C ILE A 221 -10.97 -13.93 4.32
N ASN A 222 -10.91 -15.22 4.02
CA ASN A 222 -10.50 -16.23 4.99
C ASN A 222 -9.05 -16.00 5.43
N ILE A 223 -8.79 -16.00 6.74
CA ILE A 223 -7.45 -15.74 7.29
C ILE A 223 -6.39 -16.71 6.75
N SER A 224 -6.77 -17.93 6.35
CA SER A 224 -5.86 -18.91 5.74
C SER A 224 -5.23 -18.44 4.41
N HIS A 225 -5.83 -17.47 3.72
CA HIS A 225 -5.28 -16.89 2.50
C HIS A 225 -4.36 -15.68 2.75
N MET A 226 -4.34 -15.15 3.97
CA MET A 226 -3.66 -13.89 4.28
C MET A 226 -2.14 -13.96 4.21
N SER A 227 -1.57 -15.14 4.48
CA SER A 227 -0.13 -15.36 4.33
C SER A 227 0.36 -15.08 2.90
N LYS A 228 -0.46 -15.34 1.88
CA LYS A 228 -0.11 -15.07 0.48
C LYS A 228 -0.05 -13.56 0.19
N PHE A 229 -1.03 -12.79 0.66
CA PHE A 229 -1.03 -11.32 0.53
C PHE A 229 0.10 -10.68 1.35
N TYR A 230 0.35 -11.23 2.54
CA TYR A 230 1.41 -10.76 3.41
C TYR A 230 2.80 -10.96 2.79
N LYS A 231 3.02 -12.07 2.08
CA LYS A 231 4.23 -12.31 1.30
C LYS A 231 4.44 -11.23 0.22
N LEU A 232 3.39 -10.85 -0.51
CA LEU A 232 3.47 -9.72 -1.46
C LEU A 232 3.80 -8.39 -0.76
N LEU A 233 3.17 -8.10 0.38
CA LEU A 233 3.47 -6.91 1.18
C LEU A 233 4.94 -6.87 1.63
N LYS A 234 5.48 -8.01 2.09
CA LYS A 234 6.89 -8.15 2.44
C LYS A 234 7.80 -7.87 1.25
N LEU A 235 7.51 -8.48 0.10
CA LEU A 235 8.30 -8.27 -1.13
C LEU A 235 8.29 -6.80 -1.58
N LEU A 236 7.16 -6.10 -1.46
CA LEU A 236 7.09 -4.65 -1.74
C LEU A 236 8.02 -3.84 -0.84
N CYS A 237 8.04 -4.16 0.46
CA CYS A 237 8.91 -3.45 1.40
C CYS A 237 10.38 -3.84 1.23
N ASP A 238 10.69 -5.11 0.97
CA ASP A 238 12.08 -5.54 0.73
C ASP A 238 12.62 -4.90 -0.57
N MET A 239 11.76 -4.73 -1.58
CA MET A 239 12.05 -3.96 -2.80
C MET A 239 12.30 -2.48 -2.51
N ASP A 240 11.47 -1.85 -1.67
CA ASP A 240 11.65 -0.45 -1.23
C ASP A 240 12.97 -0.26 -0.49
N THR A 241 13.27 -1.11 0.50
CA THR A 241 14.50 -1.06 1.29
C THR A 241 15.73 -1.25 0.42
N SER A 242 15.70 -2.21 -0.53
CA SER A 242 16.79 -2.44 -1.47
C SER A 242 17.01 -1.25 -2.41
N TYR A 243 15.94 -0.63 -2.90
CA TYR A 243 15.99 0.57 -3.73
C TYR A 243 16.63 1.75 -2.99
N ASN A 244 16.22 1.98 -1.74
CA ASN A 244 16.75 3.08 -0.92
C ASN A 244 18.22 2.87 -0.53
N ASN A 245 18.66 1.61 -0.48
CA ASN A 245 20.07 1.25 -0.30
C ASN A 245 20.88 1.24 -1.61
N GLU A 246 20.33 1.78 -2.71
CA GLU A 246 20.95 1.85 -4.03
C GLU A 246 21.33 0.46 -4.61
N ASN A 247 20.69 -0.60 -4.13
CA ASN A 247 20.91 -1.97 -4.60
C ASN A 247 19.86 -2.39 -5.64
N SER A 248 20.03 -1.89 -6.87
CA SER A 248 19.11 -2.16 -7.98
C SER A 248 18.94 -3.64 -8.31
N SER A 249 20.02 -4.42 -8.23
CA SER A 249 19.98 -5.87 -8.51
C SER A 249 19.03 -6.58 -7.55
N GLN A 250 19.17 -6.31 -6.25
CA GLN A 250 18.33 -6.94 -5.23
C GLN A 250 16.89 -6.45 -5.31
N ALA A 251 16.68 -5.15 -5.57
CA ALA A 251 15.34 -4.61 -5.76
C ALA A 251 14.64 -5.22 -6.99
N LEU A 252 15.35 -5.49 -8.09
CA LEU A 252 14.83 -6.20 -9.26
C LEU A 252 14.50 -7.67 -8.96
N GLU A 253 15.30 -8.34 -8.13
CA GLU A 253 15.00 -9.71 -7.67
C GLU A 253 13.70 -9.75 -6.86
N HIS A 254 13.52 -8.82 -5.92
CA HIS A 254 12.27 -8.67 -5.17
C HIS A 254 11.09 -8.33 -6.07
N ALA A 255 11.29 -7.45 -7.06
CA ALA A 255 10.27 -7.08 -8.04
C ALA A 255 9.80 -8.28 -8.88
N LYS A 256 10.74 -9.13 -9.31
CA LYS A 256 10.43 -10.35 -10.06
C LYS A 256 9.68 -11.35 -9.18
N ALA A 257 10.15 -11.57 -7.95
CA ALA A 257 9.47 -12.45 -7.01
C ALA A 257 8.04 -11.94 -6.69
N PHE A 258 7.84 -10.62 -6.61
CA PHE A 258 6.52 -10.02 -6.46
C PHE A 258 5.64 -10.35 -7.66
N ALA A 259 6.11 -10.14 -8.89
CA ALA A 259 5.34 -10.42 -10.10
C ALA A 259 4.94 -11.90 -10.22
N ASP A 260 5.86 -12.81 -9.89
CA ASP A 260 5.62 -14.26 -9.91
C ASP A 260 4.55 -14.68 -8.88
N GLU A 261 4.61 -14.16 -7.66
CA GLU A 261 3.61 -14.43 -6.61
C GLU A 261 2.27 -13.76 -6.92
N TYR A 262 2.30 -12.56 -7.50
CA TYR A 262 1.12 -11.84 -7.93
C TYR A 262 0.37 -12.62 -9.01
N GLN A 263 1.07 -13.19 -10.01
CA GLN A 263 0.45 -14.01 -11.05
C GLN A 263 -0.25 -15.24 -10.47
N LYS A 264 0.33 -15.90 -9.45
CA LYS A 264 -0.29 -17.05 -8.76
C LYS A 264 -1.59 -16.63 -8.08
N LEU A 265 -1.57 -15.51 -7.36
CA LEU A 265 -2.73 -14.94 -6.68
C LEU A 265 -3.81 -14.48 -7.66
N LEU A 266 -3.41 -13.91 -8.80
CA LEU A 266 -4.31 -13.50 -9.86
C LEU A 266 -5.08 -14.70 -10.44
N ASN A 267 -4.38 -15.83 -10.63
CA ASN A 267 -4.95 -17.08 -11.16
C ASN A 267 -5.70 -17.93 -10.12
N ASP A 268 -5.69 -17.55 -8.85
CA ASP A 268 -6.39 -18.27 -7.78
C ASP A 268 -7.91 -18.26 -8.03
N ASP A 269 -8.58 -19.38 -7.71
CA ASP A 269 -10.02 -19.52 -7.89
C ASP A 269 -10.81 -18.64 -6.92
N ASN A 270 -10.22 -18.28 -5.77
CA ASN A 270 -10.80 -17.33 -4.83
C ASN A 270 -10.75 -15.87 -5.35
N ASN A 271 -9.89 -15.59 -6.34
CA ASN A 271 -9.81 -14.27 -6.96
C ASN A 271 -10.96 -14.07 -7.96
N ILE A 272 -12.15 -13.81 -7.45
CA ILE A 272 -13.33 -13.46 -8.24
C ILE A 272 -13.36 -11.94 -8.42
N ASP A 273 -13.76 -11.46 -9.59
CA ASP A 273 -13.87 -10.03 -9.87
C ASP A 273 -14.68 -9.31 -8.79
N ASN A 274 -14.20 -8.13 -8.35
CA ASN A 274 -14.78 -7.30 -7.29
C ASN A 274 -14.94 -7.98 -5.90
N SER A 275 -14.41 -9.18 -5.68
CA SER A 275 -14.33 -9.80 -4.34
C SER A 275 -13.35 -9.06 -3.43
N SER A 276 -13.46 -9.24 -2.10
CA SER A 276 -12.46 -8.69 -1.18
C SER A 276 -11.05 -9.16 -1.52
N TYR A 277 -10.90 -10.42 -1.92
CA TYR A 277 -9.64 -10.99 -2.39
C TYR A 277 -9.05 -10.18 -3.55
N ASN A 278 -9.86 -9.93 -4.59
CA ASN A 278 -9.47 -9.13 -5.75
C ASN A 278 -9.09 -7.70 -5.36
N LYS A 279 -9.90 -7.05 -4.51
CA LYS A 279 -9.64 -5.68 -4.04
C LYS A 279 -8.33 -5.55 -3.28
N VAL A 280 -8.03 -6.47 -2.36
CA VAL A 280 -6.75 -6.50 -1.63
C VAL A 280 -5.58 -6.73 -2.58
N LEU A 281 -5.74 -7.61 -3.57
CA LEU A 281 -4.72 -7.83 -4.61
C LEU A 281 -4.46 -6.55 -5.43
N LEU A 282 -5.51 -5.80 -5.77
CA LEU A 282 -5.40 -4.54 -6.50
C LEU A 282 -4.65 -3.47 -5.69
N VAL A 283 -4.86 -3.36 -4.38
CA VAL A 283 -4.10 -2.46 -3.50
C VAL A 283 -2.59 -2.71 -3.62
N LEU A 284 -2.16 -3.98 -3.53
CA LEU A 284 -0.76 -4.35 -3.65
C LEU A 284 -0.21 -4.06 -5.06
N SER A 285 -1.00 -4.32 -6.11
CA SER A 285 -0.62 -3.99 -7.49
C SER A 285 -0.46 -2.48 -7.71
N ASN A 286 -1.29 -1.67 -7.06
CA ASN A 286 -1.21 -0.22 -7.14
C ASN A 286 0.09 0.29 -6.52
N TYR A 287 0.50 -0.26 -5.38
CA TYR A 287 1.81 0.07 -4.79
C TYR A 287 2.97 -0.31 -5.69
N TYR A 288 2.92 -1.49 -6.33
CA TYR A 288 3.95 -1.92 -7.28
C TYR A 288 4.01 -1.00 -8.51
N ASN A 289 2.87 -0.77 -9.17
CA ASN A 289 2.80 0.02 -10.40
C ASN A 289 3.16 1.50 -10.18
N ASN A 290 2.92 2.02 -8.98
CA ASN A 290 3.29 3.38 -8.59
C ASN A 290 4.58 3.42 -7.77
N PHE A 291 5.41 2.35 -7.79
CA PHE A 291 6.60 2.27 -6.95
C PHE A 291 7.57 3.44 -7.16
N GLU A 292 7.84 3.82 -8.41
CA GLU A 292 8.76 4.93 -8.75
C GLU A 292 8.12 6.32 -8.60
N LYS A 293 6.79 6.41 -8.50
CA LYS A 293 6.08 7.69 -8.42
C LYS A 293 6.41 8.41 -7.12
N GLY A 294 6.73 9.70 -7.22
CA GLY A 294 7.04 10.55 -6.06
C GLY A 294 8.39 10.26 -5.39
N ARG A 295 9.25 9.42 -6.00
CA ARG A 295 10.63 9.25 -5.51
C ARG A 295 11.52 10.38 -6.01
N SER A 296 12.38 10.88 -5.13
CA SER A 296 13.52 11.69 -5.56
C SER A 296 14.43 10.84 -6.45
N TYR A 297 14.99 11.45 -7.48
CA TYR A 297 15.94 10.78 -8.36
C TYR A 297 17.20 10.43 -7.53
N ASN A 298 17.36 9.14 -7.21
CA ASN A 298 18.51 8.61 -6.46
C ASN A 298 19.57 8.00 -7.40
N GLY A 299 19.55 8.34 -8.70
CA GLY A 299 20.44 7.76 -9.71
C GLY A 299 20.21 6.28 -10.01
N THR A 300 19.31 5.61 -9.29
CA THR A 300 18.99 4.20 -9.43
C THR A 300 17.66 4.06 -10.16
N SER A 301 17.70 3.75 -11.45
CA SER A 301 16.48 3.42 -12.22
C SER A 301 16.20 1.92 -12.12
N ILE A 302 14.94 1.55 -11.80
CA ILE A 302 14.51 0.16 -11.79
C ILE A 302 13.44 -0.01 -12.85
N ASN A 303 13.79 -0.69 -13.94
CA ASN A 303 12.82 -1.01 -14.97
C ASN A 303 11.95 -2.20 -14.51
N LEU A 304 10.85 -1.90 -13.83
CA LEU A 304 9.90 -2.90 -13.34
C LEU A 304 9.17 -3.56 -14.51
N SER A 305 9.02 -4.88 -14.42
CA SER A 305 8.21 -5.61 -15.39
C SER A 305 6.73 -5.31 -15.14
N PRO A 306 5.91 -5.13 -16.19
CA PRO A 306 4.48 -4.93 -16.01
C PRO A 306 3.86 -6.16 -15.35
N LEU A 307 2.94 -5.94 -14.41
CA LEU A 307 2.16 -7.02 -13.83
C LEU A 307 1.15 -7.58 -14.85
N PRO A 308 0.86 -8.88 -14.81
CA PRO A 308 -0.20 -9.48 -15.61
C PRO A 308 -1.56 -8.87 -15.23
N SER A 309 -2.39 -8.51 -16.21
CA SER A 309 -3.71 -7.93 -15.98
C SER A 309 -4.85 -8.93 -16.04
N GLU A 310 -4.62 -10.11 -16.64
CA GLU A 310 -5.63 -11.13 -16.89
C GLU A 310 -5.20 -12.49 -16.36
N LYS A 311 -6.19 -13.33 -16.00
CA LYS A 311 -5.92 -14.70 -15.62
C LYS A 311 -5.35 -15.48 -16.80
N THR A 312 -4.35 -16.31 -16.55
CA THR A 312 -3.86 -17.24 -17.55
C THR A 312 -4.94 -18.29 -17.84
N PRO A 313 -5.21 -18.64 -19.12
CA PRO A 313 -6.13 -19.73 -19.44
C PRO A 313 -5.70 -21.01 -18.73
N LYS A 314 -6.62 -21.69 -18.05
CA LYS A 314 -6.36 -23.04 -17.53
C LYS A 314 -6.19 -23.98 -18.74
N THR A 315 -4.99 -24.47 -19.00
CA THR A 315 -4.80 -25.62 -19.89
C THR A 315 -5.47 -26.82 -19.23
N VAL A 316 -6.57 -27.28 -19.84
CA VAL A 316 -7.20 -28.54 -19.45
C VAL A 316 -6.35 -29.65 -20.03
N ASP A 317 -5.45 -30.20 -19.22
CA ASP A 317 -4.84 -31.49 -19.53
C ASP A 317 -5.95 -32.53 -19.39
N ILE A 318 -6.54 -32.93 -20.52
CA ILE A 318 -7.45 -34.08 -20.59
C ILE A 318 -6.57 -35.33 -20.44
N GLU A 319 -6.25 -35.68 -19.20
CA GLU A 319 -5.58 -36.93 -18.88
C GLU A 319 -6.64 -37.96 -18.48
N GLY A 320 -6.90 -38.93 -19.38
CA GLY A 320 -7.57 -40.19 -19.04
C GLY A 320 -8.71 -40.63 -19.94
N THR A 321 -8.40 -41.30 -21.04
CA THR A 321 -9.19 -42.48 -21.47
C THR A 321 -8.25 -43.48 -22.14
N ASN A 322 -7.54 -44.23 -21.30
CA ASN A 322 -7.02 -45.53 -21.70
C ASN A 322 -8.14 -46.56 -21.51
N GLU A 323 -8.81 -46.95 -22.59
CA GLU A 323 -9.34 -48.31 -22.70
C GLU A 323 -9.02 -48.87 -24.09
N THR A 324 -8.28 -49.97 -24.04
CA THR A 324 -7.84 -50.81 -25.15
C THR A 324 -9.03 -51.60 -25.71
N LYS A 325 -9.14 -51.70 -27.04
CA LYS A 325 -9.62 -52.90 -27.74
C LYS A 325 -9.13 -52.90 -29.20
N THR A 326 -8.29 -53.91 -29.47
CA THR A 326 -8.07 -54.67 -30.72
C THR A 326 -9.36 -54.79 -31.57
N ASP A 327 -9.38 -54.84 -32.91
CA ASP A 327 -8.54 -55.51 -33.90
C ASP A 327 -8.83 -54.98 -35.34
N GLU A 328 -7.93 -55.36 -36.26
CA GLU A 328 -8.10 -55.56 -37.72
C GLU A 328 -8.16 -54.38 -38.74
N SER A 329 -7.02 -54.26 -39.45
CA SER A 329 -6.86 -54.28 -40.92
C SER A 329 -7.79 -53.45 -41.83
N SER A 330 -7.22 -52.49 -42.54
CA SER A 330 -6.98 -52.52 -44.01
C SER A 330 -6.92 -51.11 -44.63
N SER A 331 -6.12 -51.03 -45.69
CA SER A 331 -5.80 -49.91 -46.57
C SER A 331 -7.00 -49.22 -47.22
N GLU A 332 -6.91 -47.90 -47.46
CA GLU A 332 -6.84 -47.29 -48.82
C GLU A 332 -7.03 -45.77 -48.80
N GLU A 333 -6.37 -45.12 -49.76
CA GLU A 333 -6.51 -43.72 -50.17
C GLU A 333 -7.93 -43.42 -50.71
N GLY A 334 -8.39 -42.16 -50.60
CA GLY A 334 -9.60 -41.74 -51.33
C GLY A 334 -10.06 -40.31 -51.07
N GLN A 335 -10.12 -39.52 -52.14
CA GLN A 335 -10.43 -38.10 -52.20
C GLN A 335 -11.87 -37.70 -51.86
N SER A 336 -12.00 -36.46 -51.38
CA SER A 336 -12.99 -35.41 -51.69
C SER A 336 -14.30 -35.81 -52.37
N ILE A 337 -15.44 -35.49 -51.73
CA ILE A 337 -16.63 -35.02 -52.45
C ILE A 337 -17.25 -33.82 -51.71
N HIS A 338 -17.21 -32.69 -52.39
CA HIS A 338 -18.02 -31.50 -52.20
C HIS A 338 -19.47 -31.78 -52.63
N VAL A 339 -20.46 -31.56 -51.76
CA VAL A 339 -21.86 -31.34 -52.17
C VAL A 339 -22.42 -30.12 -51.45
N THR A 340 -22.70 -29.10 -52.25
CA THR A 340 -23.44 -27.88 -51.91
C THR A 340 -24.93 -28.09 -52.21
N THR A 341 -25.76 -27.21 -51.64
CA THR A 341 -27.20 -26.92 -51.85
C THR A 341 -28.13 -27.61 -50.84
N ASN A 342 -29.17 -26.97 -50.28
CA ASN A 342 -29.68 -25.61 -50.37
C ASN A 342 -30.63 -25.33 -49.19
N GLN A 343 -30.75 -24.04 -48.86
CA GLN A 343 -31.84 -23.30 -48.21
C GLN A 343 -33.11 -24.05 -47.70
N SER A 344 -33.55 -23.72 -46.49
CA SER A 344 -34.86 -23.06 -46.31
C SER A 344 -34.94 -22.35 -44.94
N SER A 345 -35.08 -21.04 -45.02
CA SER A 345 -35.64 -20.17 -43.99
C SER A 345 -37.08 -20.55 -43.67
N ASN A 346 -37.51 -20.37 -42.42
CA ASN A 346 -38.84 -19.85 -42.10
C ASN A 346 -38.85 -19.23 -40.70
N ILE A 347 -39.06 -17.92 -40.70
CA ILE A 347 -39.47 -17.08 -39.59
C ILE A 347 -41.00 -17.10 -39.58
N THR A 348 -41.65 -17.24 -38.43
CA THR A 348 -42.91 -16.53 -38.15
C THR A 348 -43.04 -16.30 -36.65
N LEU A 349 -43.22 -15.03 -36.29
CA LEU A 349 -43.56 -14.51 -34.98
C LEU A 349 -45.00 -14.87 -34.58
N SER A 350 -45.25 -14.90 -33.28
CA SER A 350 -46.48 -14.38 -32.67
C SER A 350 -46.10 -13.62 -31.40
#